data_AF-A0A959JLI6-F1
#
_entry.id   AF-A0A959JLI6-F1
#
_cell.length_a   1.000
_cell.length_b   1.000
_cell.length_c   1.000
_cell.angle_alpha   90.00
_cell.angle_beta   90.00
_cell.angle_gamma   90.00
#
_symmetry.space_group_name_H-M   'P 1'
#
loop_
_entity.id
_entity.type
_entity.pdbx_description
1 polymer ?
#
loop_
_entity_poly.entity_id
_entity_poly.type
_entity_poly.pdbx_seq_one_letter_code
_entity_poly.pdbx_strand_id
1 'polypeptide(L)'
;RKWQITTGLQTLKYNQEIYESKAHAPIVHTLTPYFDFLYKFTPKKALRVEGQYMHTEQDFGSWLFGLAEMSIAPRWIFEASGMYNVVPKKANAFGEIKKVLYPTLGVVYNAHAQRYSLRYVKQVEGVVCSGGICRLEPAFSGVRFSVNATF
;
A
#
# COMPACT_ATOMS: atom_id res chain seq x y z
N ARG A 1 22.12 -4.96 -15.20
CA ARG A 1 22.20 -5.30 -13.75
C ARG A 1 21.08 -6.27 -13.42
N LYS A 2 21.39 -7.39 -12.74
CA LYS A 2 20.44 -8.49 -12.47
C LYS A 2 19.53 -8.23 -11.27
N TRP A 3 19.98 -7.41 -10.31
CA TRP A 3 19.21 -7.03 -9.14
C TRP A 3 19.43 -5.56 -8.82
N GLN A 4 18.46 -4.96 -8.14
CA GLN A 4 18.48 -3.60 -7.63
C GLN A 4 17.78 -3.61 -6.27
N ILE A 5 18.38 -2.95 -5.29
CA ILE A 5 17.79 -2.80 -3.96
C ILE A 5 17.75 -1.32 -3.63
N THR A 6 16.64 -0.88 -3.06
CA THR A 6 16.41 0.47 -2.58
C THR A 6 15.88 0.35 -1.17
N THR A 7 16.45 1.07 -0.22
CA THR A 7 15.95 1.10 1.15
C THR A 7 16.01 2.53 1.65
N GLY A 8 15.12 2.88 2.56
CA GLY A 8 15.07 4.20 3.16
C GLY A 8 14.26 4.20 4.45
N LEU A 9 14.33 5.33 5.13
CA LEU A 9 13.55 5.62 6.32
C LEU A 9 12.70 6.85 6.01
N GLN A 10 11.39 6.73 6.22
CA GLN A 10 10.47 7.84 6.07
C GLN A 10 9.91 8.21 7.44
N THR A 11 10.11 9.45 7.87
CA THR A 11 9.46 9.99 9.07
C THR A 11 8.29 10.85 8.65
N LEU A 12 7.09 10.55 9.13
CA LEU A 12 5.92 11.42 8.94
C LEU A 12 5.51 12.03 10.28
N LYS A 13 5.18 13.33 10.23
CA LYS A 13 4.50 14.03 11.31
C LYS A 13 3.10 14.35 10.79
N TYR A 14 2.10 13.69 11.32
CA TYR A 14 0.72 13.84 10.87
C TYR A 14 -0.13 14.49 11.96
N ASN A 15 -0.75 15.62 11.64
CA ASN A 15 -1.63 16.32 12.55
C ASN A 15 -3.08 15.91 12.28
N GLN A 16 -3.59 14.95 13.05
CA GLN A 16 -4.94 14.41 12.87
C GLN A 16 -6.06 15.44 13.10
N GLU A 17 -5.82 16.47 13.92
CA GLU A 17 -6.83 17.48 14.25
C GLU A 17 -7.26 18.28 13.00
N ILE A 18 -6.30 18.62 12.14
CA ILE A 18 -6.54 19.41 10.92
C ILE A 18 -7.02 18.52 9.78
N TYR A 19 -6.46 17.31 9.62
CA TYR A 19 -6.73 16.47 8.45
C TYR A 19 -7.90 15.49 8.60
N GLU A 20 -8.22 15.05 9.81
CA GLU A 20 -9.37 14.16 10.08
C GLU A 20 -10.53 14.85 10.80
N SER A 21 -10.40 16.15 11.11
CA SER A 21 -11.37 16.94 11.87
C SER A 21 -11.83 16.28 13.17
N LYS A 22 -10.95 15.47 13.79
CA LYS A 22 -11.15 14.90 15.13
C LYS A 22 -10.60 15.87 16.17
N ALA A 23 -11.49 16.50 16.93
CA ALA A 23 -11.09 17.36 18.04
C ALA A 23 -10.25 16.58 19.07
N HIS A 24 -9.13 17.17 19.52
CA HIS A 24 -8.22 16.64 20.55
C HIS A 24 -7.38 15.40 20.18
N ALA A 25 -7.15 15.14 18.89
CA ALA A 25 -6.25 14.06 18.47
C ALA A 25 -4.75 14.48 18.56
N PRO A 26 -3.88 13.70 19.23
CA PRO A 26 -2.46 14.03 19.36
C PRO A 26 -1.73 13.98 18.01
N ILE A 27 -0.65 14.76 17.87
CA ILE A 27 0.23 14.71 16.70
C ILE A 27 0.83 13.30 16.61
N VAL A 28 0.61 12.63 15.49
CA VAL A 28 1.10 11.27 15.26
C VAL A 28 2.48 11.34 14.62
N HIS A 29 3.47 10.78 15.29
CA HIS A 29 4.80 10.55 14.75
C HIS A 29 4.88 9.13 14.22
N THR A 30 5.19 8.99 12.93
CA THR A 30 5.37 7.69 12.29
C THR A 30 6.79 7.57 11.77
N LEU A 31 7.43 6.45 12.09
CA LEU A 31 8.70 6.04 11.51
C LEU A 31 8.44 4.83 10.63
N THR A 32 8.66 4.98 9.33
CA THR A 32 8.38 3.96 8.33
C THR A 32 9.67 3.59 7.58
N PRO A 33 10.46 2.63 8.06
CA PRO A 33 11.43 1.95 7.21
C PRO A 33 10.73 1.27 6.02
N TYR A 34 11.28 1.48 4.84
CA TYR A 34 10.87 0.78 3.63
C TYR A 34 12.05 0.09 2.95
N PHE A 35 11.75 -1.01 2.28
CA PHE A 35 12.66 -1.71 1.39
C PHE A 35 11.94 -2.05 0.10
N ASP A 36 12.63 -1.92 -1.02
CA ASP A 36 12.19 -2.30 -2.35
C ASP A 36 13.32 -3.09 -3.01
N PHE A 37 13.00 -4.34 -3.36
CA PHE A 37 13.91 -5.27 -3.97
C PHE A 37 13.40 -5.68 -5.34
N LEU A 38 14.17 -5.36 -6.37
CA LEU A 38 13.85 -5.71 -7.75
C LEU A 38 14.88 -6.72 -8.27
N TYR A 39 14.40 -7.89 -8.66
CA TYR A 39 15.19 -8.97 -9.23
C TYR A 39 14.76 -9.28 -10.66
N LYS A 40 15.70 -9.18 -11.60
CA LYS A 40 15.49 -9.47 -13.03
C LYS A 40 16.04 -10.87 -13.34
N PHE A 41 15.16 -11.85 -13.49
CA PHE A 41 15.54 -13.20 -13.94
C PHE A 41 16.01 -13.19 -15.40
N THR A 42 15.33 -12.40 -16.23
CA THR A 42 15.57 -12.30 -17.67
C THR A 42 15.17 -10.88 -18.08
N PRO A 43 15.63 -10.31 -19.21
CA PRO A 43 15.15 -9.01 -19.68
C PRO A 43 13.62 -8.93 -19.83
N LYS A 44 12.93 -10.07 -19.91
CA LYS A 44 11.47 -10.18 -20.00
C LYS A 44 10.77 -10.57 -18.70
N LYS A 45 11.49 -10.90 -17.63
CA LYS A 45 10.90 -11.39 -16.37
C LYS A 45 11.57 -10.72 -15.18
N ALA A 46 10.79 -9.96 -14.41
CA ALA A 46 11.27 -9.31 -13.20
C ALA A 46 10.26 -9.46 -12.06
N LEU A 47 10.79 -9.73 -10.87
CA LEU A 47 10.07 -9.77 -9.62
C LEU A 47 10.48 -8.55 -8.81
N ARG A 48 9.50 -7.79 -8.33
CA ARG A 48 9.67 -6.69 -7.40
C ARG A 48 8.99 -7.07 -6.10
N VAL A 49 9.68 -6.87 -4.99
CA VAL A 49 9.15 -7.09 -3.64
C VAL A 49 9.41 -5.82 -2.86
N GLU A 50 8.35 -5.23 -2.34
CA GLU A 50 8.41 -4.05 -1.50
C GLU A 50 7.82 -4.39 -0.13
N GLY A 51 8.44 -3.89 0.92
CA GLY A 51 7.87 -3.96 2.25
C GLY A 51 8.14 -2.68 3.01
N GLN A 52 7.14 -2.27 3.76
CA GLN A 52 7.19 -1.07 4.58
C GLN A 52 6.65 -1.41 5.95
N TYR A 53 7.38 -1.03 6.99
CA TYR A 53 6.93 -1.22 8.36
C TYR A 53 6.72 0.15 8.99
N MET A 54 5.47 0.52 9.23
CA MET A 54 5.13 1.77 9.89
C MET A 54 5.04 1.53 11.39
N HIS A 55 6.01 2.07 12.13
CA HIS A 55 6.01 2.10 13.58
C HIS A 55 5.40 3.41 14.08
N THR A 56 4.33 3.32 14.87
CA THR A 56 3.70 4.46 15.52
C THR A 56 3.38 4.10 16.96
N GLU A 57 3.69 4.99 17.90
CA GLU A 57 3.34 4.82 19.31
C GLU A 57 1.93 5.35 19.62
N GLN A 58 1.41 6.24 18.76
CA GLN A 58 0.08 6.85 18.84
C GLN A 58 -0.96 6.22 17.89
N ASP A 59 -2.23 6.31 18.27
CA ASP A 59 -3.48 5.86 17.61
C ASP A 59 -3.74 4.37 17.38
N PHE A 60 -3.42 3.86 16.19
CA PHE A 60 -3.85 2.56 15.69
C PHE A 60 -2.75 1.49 15.76
N GLY A 61 -1.56 1.88 16.24
CA GLY A 61 -0.38 1.05 16.43
C GLY A 61 0.38 0.74 15.14
N SER A 62 1.16 -0.34 15.13
CA SER A 62 2.13 -0.60 14.05
C SER A 62 1.52 -1.40 12.88
N TRP A 63 1.78 -0.94 11.66
CA TRP A 63 1.31 -1.55 10.42
C TRP A 63 2.47 -2.10 9.60
N LEU A 64 2.27 -3.26 9.02
CA LEU A 64 3.18 -3.88 8.07
C LEU A 64 2.51 -3.93 6.71
N PHE A 65 3.15 -3.32 5.71
CA PHE A 65 2.78 -3.45 4.32
C PHE A 65 3.78 -4.33 3.60
N GLY A 66 3.27 -5.22 2.76
CA GLY A 66 4.07 -6.00 1.82
C GLY A 66 3.42 -5.98 0.44
N LEU A 67 4.23 -5.91 -0.59
CA LEU A 67 3.83 -5.96 -1.99
C LEU A 67 4.81 -6.88 -2.74
N ALA A 68 4.26 -7.78 -3.55
CA ALA A 68 5.00 -8.57 -4.51
C ALA A 68 4.38 -8.35 -5.89
N GLU A 69 5.20 -7.88 -6.83
CA GLU A 69 4.82 -7.67 -8.21
C GLU A 69 5.70 -8.52 -9.13
N MET A 70 5.07 -9.41 -9.90
CA MET A 70 5.73 -10.21 -10.92
C MET A 70 5.38 -9.67 -12.30
N SER A 71 6.38 -9.16 -13.01
CA SER A 71 6.25 -8.64 -14.37
C SER A 71 6.83 -9.62 -15.39
N ILE A 72 6.02 -9.97 -16.39
CA ILE A 72 6.35 -10.85 -17.51
C ILE A 72 6.08 -10.08 -18.80
N ALA A 73 7.13 -9.45 -19.32
CA ALA A 73 7.07 -8.69 -20.56
C ALA A 73 6.75 -9.60 -21.75
N PRO A 74 6.01 -9.10 -22.76
CA PRO A 74 5.47 -7.74 -22.85
C PRO A 74 4.05 -7.57 -22.28
N ARG A 75 3.41 -8.63 -21.77
CA ARG A 75 1.95 -8.63 -21.63
C ARG A 75 1.41 -8.71 -20.21
N TRP A 76 2.08 -9.37 -19.27
CA TRP A 76 1.47 -9.73 -17.99
C TRP A 76 2.19 -9.10 -16.81
N ILE A 77 1.42 -8.57 -15.87
CA ILE A 77 1.92 -8.17 -14.55
C ILE A 77 0.94 -8.69 -13.51
N PHE A 78 1.46 -9.40 -12.52
CA PHE A 78 0.70 -9.90 -11.38
C PHE A 78 1.14 -9.14 -10.15
N GLU A 79 0.18 -8.73 -9.34
CA GLU A 79 0.41 -7.92 -8.16
C GLU A 79 -0.32 -8.56 -6.98
N ALA A 80 0.37 -8.74 -5.87
CA ALA A 80 -0.21 -9.16 -4.62
C ALA A 80 0.35 -8.29 -3.50
N SER A 81 -0.51 -7.55 -2.82
CA SER A 81 -0.15 -6.77 -1.65
C SER A 81 -1.03 -7.11 -0.46
N GLY A 82 -0.51 -6.82 0.73
CA GLY A 82 -1.23 -6.98 1.98
C GLY A 82 -0.79 -5.90 2.95
N MET A 83 -1.77 -5.20 3.53
CA MET A 83 -1.55 -4.44 4.76
C MET A 83 -2.01 -5.28 5.93
N TYR A 84 -1.12 -5.48 6.90
CA TYR A 84 -1.39 -6.22 8.12
C TYR A 84 -1.15 -5.33 9.33
N ASN A 85 -2.15 -5.23 10.20
CA ASN A 85 -2.00 -4.53 11.46
C ASN A 85 -1.36 -5.47 12.51
N VAL A 86 -0.12 -5.16 12.92
CA VAL A 86 0.71 -6.02 13.78
C VAL A 86 0.41 -5.79 15.27
N VAL A 87 0.13 -4.56 15.68
CA VAL A 87 -0.10 -4.19 17.09
C VAL A 87 -1.31 -3.27 17.21
N PRO A 88 -2.53 -3.78 17.35
CA PRO A 88 -3.70 -2.92 17.57
C PRO A 88 -3.69 -2.43 19.03
N LYS A 89 -3.55 -1.10 19.25
CA LYS A 89 -3.65 -0.50 20.59
C LYS A 89 -5.06 0.03 20.94
N LYS A 90 -6.01 0.03 20.00
CA LYS A 90 -7.44 0.32 20.25
C LYS A 90 -8.24 -0.99 20.28
N ALA A 91 -8.83 -1.30 21.44
CA ALA A 91 -9.85 -2.32 21.57
C ALA A 91 -11.13 -1.83 20.85
N ASN A 92 -11.72 -2.68 20.02
CA ASN A 92 -13.12 -2.47 19.60
C ASN A 92 -14.04 -2.50 20.83
N ALA A 93 -15.25 -1.95 20.72
CA ALA A 93 -16.28 -1.90 21.77
C ALA A 93 -16.69 -3.26 22.40
N PHE A 94 -16.06 -4.37 22.00
CA PHE A 94 -16.26 -5.74 22.46
C PHE A 94 -14.98 -6.42 23.00
N GLY A 95 -13.86 -5.70 23.16
CA GLY A 95 -12.65 -6.25 23.81
C GLY A 95 -11.83 -7.25 22.97
N GLU A 96 -12.15 -7.45 21.68
CA GLU A 96 -11.39 -8.37 20.81
C GLU A 96 -10.38 -7.64 19.91
N ILE A 97 -9.11 -8.02 20.03
CA ILE A 97 -7.99 -7.55 19.20
C ILE A 97 -8.01 -8.33 17.88
N LYS A 98 -8.84 -7.91 16.91
CA LYS A 98 -8.83 -8.52 15.57
C LYS A 98 -7.68 -7.94 14.73
N LYS A 99 -6.71 -8.80 14.43
CA LYS A 99 -5.67 -8.59 13.42
C LYS A 99 -6.33 -8.52 12.04
N VAL A 100 -6.57 -7.33 11.50
CA VAL A 100 -7.21 -7.19 10.19
C VAL A 100 -6.16 -7.24 9.09
N LEU A 101 -6.29 -8.24 8.21
CA LEU A 101 -5.52 -8.34 6.97
C LEU A 101 -6.33 -7.69 5.84
N TYR A 102 -5.69 -6.79 5.13
CA TYR A 102 -6.22 -6.11 3.96
C TYR A 102 -5.46 -6.61 2.72
N PRO A 103 -5.87 -7.75 2.14
CA PRO A 103 -5.24 -8.27 0.94
C PRO A 103 -5.72 -7.49 -0.29
N THR A 104 -4.80 -7.27 -1.22
CA THR A 104 -5.05 -6.73 -2.54
C THR A 104 -4.40 -7.65 -3.56
N LEU A 105 -5.16 -8.05 -4.56
CA LEU A 105 -4.70 -8.94 -5.63
C LEU A 105 -5.04 -8.32 -6.98
N GLY A 106 -4.07 -8.30 -7.88
CA GLY A 106 -4.18 -7.61 -9.14
C GLY A 106 -3.55 -8.39 -10.29
N VAL A 107 -4.17 -8.27 -11.46
CA VAL A 107 -3.59 -8.66 -12.73
C VAL A 107 -3.72 -7.52 -13.72
N VAL A 108 -2.66 -7.29 -14.47
CA VAL A 108 -2.61 -6.28 -15.52
C VAL A 108 -2.17 -6.96 -16.81
N TYR A 109 -2.94 -6.72 -17.87
CA TYR A 109 -2.66 -7.17 -19.21
C TYR A 109 -2.39 -5.98 -20.14
N ASN A 110 -1.21 -5.96 -20.76
CA ASN A 110 -0.82 -4.94 -21.72
C ASN A 110 -0.93 -5.50 -23.15
N ALA A 111 -1.75 -4.85 -23.97
CA ALA A 111 -1.95 -5.14 -25.38
C ALA A 111 -1.61 -3.90 -26.21
N HIS A 112 -0.37 -3.82 -26.72
CA HIS A 112 0.13 -2.66 -27.48
C HIS A 112 -0.14 -1.32 -26.77
N ALA A 113 -1.09 -0.54 -27.27
CA ALA A 113 -1.48 0.78 -26.79
C ALA A 113 -2.52 0.74 -25.65
N GLN A 114 -3.00 -0.44 -25.27
CA GLN A 114 -4.08 -0.63 -24.30
C GLN A 114 -3.58 -1.41 -23.08
N ARG A 115 -3.87 -0.90 -21.89
CA ARG A 115 -3.55 -1.51 -20.60
C ARG A 115 -4.84 -1.80 -19.86
N TYR A 116 -5.12 -3.08 -19.66
CA TYR A 116 -6.24 -3.58 -18.87
C TYR A 116 -5.73 -3.94 -17.48
N SER A 117 -6.37 -3.42 -16.44
CA SER A 117 -6.04 -3.73 -15.05
C SER A 117 -7.29 -4.21 -14.32
N LEU A 118 -7.18 -5.37 -13.70
CA LEU A 118 -8.23 -5.96 -12.88
C LEU A 118 -7.64 -6.22 -11.50
N ARG A 119 -8.19 -5.56 -10.48
CA ARG A 119 -7.68 -5.65 -9.12
C ARG A 119 -8.82 -5.88 -8.14
N TYR A 120 -8.72 -6.90 -7.31
CA TYR A 120 -9.51 -7.02 -6.09
C TYR A 120 -8.77 -6.27 -4.98
N VAL A 121 -9.36 -5.20 -4.49
CA VAL A 121 -8.74 -4.32 -3.49
C VAL A 121 -9.65 -4.29 -2.27
N LYS A 122 -9.07 -4.58 -1.10
CA LYS A 122 -9.67 -4.31 0.20
C LYS A 122 -8.80 -3.29 0.91
N GLN A 123 -9.23 -2.04 0.97
CA GLN A 123 -8.48 -0.92 1.52
C GLN A 123 -9.27 -0.25 2.65
N VAL A 124 -8.56 0.22 3.68
CA VAL A 124 -9.12 1.05 4.76
C VAL A 124 -9.38 2.47 4.28
N GLU A 125 -10.34 3.15 4.92
CA GLU A 125 -10.43 4.60 4.77
C GLU A 125 -9.13 5.26 5.25
N GLY A 126 -8.68 6.27 4.52
CA GLY A 126 -7.45 6.96 4.86
C GLY A 126 -7.26 8.24 4.06
N VAL A 127 -6.36 9.08 4.54
CA VAL A 127 -5.95 10.30 3.84
C VAL A 127 -4.63 10.01 3.13
N VAL A 128 -4.63 10.16 1.81
CA VAL A 128 -3.41 10.06 1.01
C VAL A 128 -2.96 11.47 0.64
N CYS A 129 -1.81 11.87 1.15
CA CYS A 129 -1.18 13.15 0.80
C CYS A 129 -0.03 12.91 -0.19
N SER A 130 -0.18 13.38 -1.43
CA SER A 130 0.86 13.30 -2.46
C SER A 130 1.12 14.70 -3.01
N GLY A 131 2.37 15.15 -2.96
CA GLY A 131 2.77 16.46 -3.50
C GLY A 131 2.11 17.68 -2.83
N GLY A 132 1.70 17.57 -1.56
CA GLY A 132 1.05 18.66 -0.81
C GLY A 132 -0.49 18.71 -0.92
N ILE A 133 -1.10 17.83 -1.72
CA ILE A 133 -2.56 17.68 -1.79
C ILE A 133 -2.96 16.43 -1.01
N CYS A 134 -3.85 16.58 -0.03
CA CYS A 134 -4.42 15.48 0.74
C CYS A 134 -5.82 15.14 0.22
N ARG A 135 -6.00 13.89 -0.23
CA ARG A 135 -7.28 13.36 -0.68
C ARG A 135 -7.74 12.27 0.27
N LEU A 136 -9.01 12.33 0.67
CA LEU A 136 -9.69 11.22 1.36
C LEU A 136 -9.92 10.09 0.36
N GLU A 137 -9.31 8.94 0.61
CA GLU A 137 -9.62 7.67 -0.05
C GLU A 137 -10.66 6.94 0.83
N PRO A 138 -11.90 6.75 0.34
CA PRO A 138 -12.90 6.01 1.09
C PRO A 138 -12.51 4.53 1.21
N ALA A 139 -13.00 3.86 2.26
CA ALA A 139 -12.84 2.42 2.40
C ALA A 139 -13.46 1.70 1.19
N PHE A 140 -12.65 0.92 0.48
CA PHE A 140 -13.09 0.18 -0.71
C PHE A 140 -12.86 -1.30 -0.51
N SER A 141 -13.90 -2.11 -0.74
CA SER A 141 -13.81 -3.57 -0.72
C SER A 141 -14.55 -4.09 -1.94
N GLY A 142 -13.80 -4.39 -3.01
CA GLY A 142 -14.42 -4.84 -4.25
C GLY A 142 -13.43 -5.08 -5.39
N VAL A 143 -13.99 -5.34 -6.56
CA VAL A 143 -13.24 -5.52 -7.80
C VAL A 143 -13.21 -4.19 -8.56
N ARG A 144 -12.00 -3.72 -8.90
CA ARG A 144 -11.75 -2.54 -9.72
C ARG A 144 -11.20 -2.98 -11.07
N PHE A 145 -11.94 -2.66 -12.12
CA PHE A 145 -11.49 -2.79 -13.51
C PHE A 145 -11.16 -1.41 -14.06
N SER A 146 -10.00 -1.27 -14.70
CA SER A 146 -9.56 -0.01 -15.33
C SER A 146 -8.86 -0.31 -16.65
N VAL A 147 -9.27 0.42 -17.68
CA VAL A 147 -8.70 0.38 -19.02
C VAL A 147 -8.04 1.72 -19.30
N ASN A 148 -6.76 1.69 -19.66
CA ASN A 148 -6.03 2.87 -20.11
C ASN A 148 -5.61 2.65 -21.56
N ALA A 149 -6.03 3.53 -22.45
CA ALA A 149 -5.63 3.54 -23.84
C ALA A 149 -4.81 4.82 -24.11
N THR A 150 -3.62 4.66 -24.68
CA THR A 150 -2.77 5.75 -25.13
C THR A 150 -2.79 5.79 -26.66
N PHE A 151 -3.17 6.92 -27.24
CA PHE A 151 -3.26 7.13 -28.69
C PHE A 151 -2.03 7.87 -29.23
#